data_AF-A0A369RPP3-F1
#
_entry.id   AF-A0A369RPP3-F1
#
_cell.length_a   1.000
_cell.length_b   1.000
_cell.length_c   1.000
_cell.angle_alpha   90.00
_cell.angle_beta   90.00
_cell.angle_gamma   90.00
#
_symmetry.space_group_name_H-M   'P 1'
#
loop_
_entity.id
_entity.type
_entity.pdbx_description
1 polymer ?
#
loop_
_entity_poly.entity_id
_entity_poly.type
_entity_poly.pdbx_seq_one_letter_code
_entity_poly.pdbx_strand_id
1 'polypeptide(L)'
;MWGRWPSATPLGWKVVMFDMGGVLLTPLQFGFRKYEWENGLASGMFSELFKEDDSNYSFGKVMKGEITLSQFYQECDKECEKYAEEKKFQLPEGFSVKKLFTSGFSNSSIMENVMKAIDCLHHNGYKVALLTNNWTDDTERRLSIAAIMLKFRRRFDYVFESCHIGMAKPDAKLYEYVCNKMNVQPSEVIFLDDSTKNCVGAEKLGMKTIIVKNSFQGLKDLAELLNIDFNRKVVPYCDISRFAHGYIVSKEGIKTHYVECGHGPPVIFCHGWPECWYSWRYQLAHIAELGYRAIALDQRGFGESSCPRAVEEYTTEKIISDLLHLMDTLGLPNVTLVGHDWGGFIVWICALRYPERIRAVAGVNTPYIPIDVSASPLTKMKKNPHTFDYQLYFQDEGVAEAEFEKDIERTFLCLFRGTSEEVRGFLVGFPEKPRRSVILSEEDLKFYVDQFTRTGFRGGINWYRNLDRNWEWNCRVANRKILQPSLMVTAKYDKVLYPALSKLMTPWVPNLTRKELECGHWTQLECPNELNQVLGDWLQDVHRSATMTPRL
;
A
#
# COMPACT_ATOMS: atom_id res chain seq x y z
N MET A 1 -12.46 8.96 15.73
CA MET A 1 -13.86 9.26 15.35
C MET A 1 -13.87 9.61 13.87
N TRP A 2 -14.45 8.76 13.03
CA TRP A 2 -14.59 8.97 11.59
C TRP A 2 -15.75 9.96 11.35
N GLY A 3 -15.45 11.25 11.27
CA GLY A 3 -16.46 12.28 10.98
C GLY A 3 -17.08 12.10 9.60
N ARG A 4 -18.30 12.59 9.35
CA ARG A 4 -18.83 12.66 7.98
C ARG A 4 -17.89 13.50 7.10
N TRP A 5 -17.76 13.14 5.83
CA TRP A 5 -17.17 14.01 4.82
C TRP A 5 -18.20 15.10 4.52
N PRO A 6 -17.95 16.38 4.85
CA PRO A 6 -18.76 17.43 4.27
C PRO A 6 -18.45 17.44 2.77
N SER A 7 -19.49 17.38 1.92
CA SER A 7 -19.35 17.72 0.51
C SER A 7 -19.10 19.23 0.44
N ALA A 8 -17.85 19.64 0.68
CA ALA A 8 -17.42 20.97 0.32
C ALA A 8 -17.42 21.02 -1.21
N THR A 9 -18.34 21.77 -1.79
CA THR A 9 -18.23 22.21 -3.18
C THR A 9 -16.83 22.80 -3.35
N PRO A 10 -15.99 22.36 -4.31
CA PRO A 10 -14.65 22.91 -4.44
C PRO A 10 -14.78 24.42 -4.64
N LEU A 11 -14.16 25.21 -3.76
CA LEU A 11 -13.60 26.50 -4.16
C LEU A 11 -12.92 26.21 -5.51
N GLY A 12 -13.27 26.88 -6.61
CA GLY A 12 -13.13 26.41 -8.02
C GLY A 12 -11.83 25.74 -8.51
N TRP A 13 -10.82 25.58 -7.66
CA TRP A 13 -9.73 24.62 -7.69
C TRP A 13 -10.18 23.17 -7.90
N LYS A 14 -9.51 22.49 -8.82
CA LYS A 14 -9.69 21.06 -9.12
C LYS A 14 -8.43 20.24 -8.85
N VAL A 15 -7.26 20.87 -8.98
CA VAL A 15 -5.96 20.20 -8.89
C VAL A 15 -5.06 20.90 -7.87
N VAL A 16 -4.41 20.11 -7.02
CA VAL A 16 -3.27 20.56 -6.20
C VAL A 16 -1.99 19.97 -6.78
N MET A 17 -1.12 20.85 -7.29
CA MET A 17 0.13 20.49 -7.93
C MET A 17 1.30 20.77 -6.98
N PHE A 18 2.23 19.82 -6.87
CA PHE A 18 3.38 19.88 -5.97
C PHE A 18 4.68 19.80 -6.77
N ASP A 19 5.70 20.54 -6.35
CA ASP A 19 7.08 20.22 -6.71
C ASP A 19 7.60 18.98 -5.95
N MET A 20 8.70 18.40 -6.43
CA MET A 20 9.40 17.34 -5.72
C MET A 20 10.41 17.89 -4.70
N GLY A 21 11.32 18.78 -5.12
CA GLY A 21 12.41 19.27 -4.29
C GLY A 21 11.91 20.29 -3.27
N GLY A 22 12.31 20.16 -2.01
CA GLY A 22 11.88 21.08 -0.95
C GLY A 22 10.41 21.01 -0.54
N VAL A 23 9.58 20.26 -1.27
CA VAL A 23 8.16 20.05 -0.99
C VAL A 23 7.87 18.60 -0.61
N LEU A 24 8.13 17.64 -1.50
CA LEU A 24 7.94 16.20 -1.24
C LEU A 24 9.21 15.52 -0.71
N LEU A 25 10.37 16.06 -1.07
CA LEU A 25 11.69 15.65 -0.62
C LEU A 25 12.39 16.83 0.06
N THR A 26 13.37 16.57 0.91
CA THR A 26 14.27 17.63 1.39
C THR A 26 14.97 18.36 0.22
N PRO A 27 15.16 19.68 0.28
CA PRO A 27 15.78 20.43 -0.82
C PRO A 27 17.25 20.05 -1.04
N LEU A 28 17.65 19.81 -2.30
CA LEU A 28 19.06 19.52 -2.66
C LEU A 28 19.99 20.71 -2.41
N GLN A 29 19.46 21.92 -2.49
CA GLN A 29 20.19 23.17 -2.28
C GLN A 29 20.85 23.23 -0.89
N PHE A 30 20.24 22.61 0.13
CA PHE A 30 20.85 22.49 1.45
C PHE A 30 22.12 21.64 1.40
N GLY A 31 22.09 20.52 0.67
CA GLY A 31 23.25 19.67 0.44
C GLY A 31 24.37 20.39 -0.29
N PHE A 32 24.04 21.20 -1.29
CA PHE A 32 25.02 22.00 -2.04
C PHE A 32 25.70 23.05 -1.15
N ARG A 33 24.93 23.85 -0.40
CA ARG A 33 25.50 24.86 0.52
C ARG A 33 26.33 24.24 1.63
N LYS A 34 25.88 23.10 2.17
CA LYS A 34 26.64 22.35 3.17
C LYS A 34 27.98 21.91 2.60
N TYR A 35 27.99 21.37 1.38
CA TYR A 35 29.22 20.95 0.71
C TYR A 35 30.16 22.13 0.44
N GLU A 36 29.63 23.28 0.00
CA GLU A 36 30.43 24.51 -0.18
C GLU A 36 31.14 24.89 1.12
N TRP A 37 30.40 24.92 2.23
CA TRP A 37 30.94 25.26 3.55
C TRP A 37 31.99 24.26 4.04
N GLU A 38 31.69 22.96 3.97
CA GLU A 38 32.58 21.90 4.47
C GLU A 38 33.90 21.80 3.69
N ASN A 39 33.91 22.22 2.42
CA ASN A 39 35.07 22.12 1.55
C ASN A 39 35.72 23.48 1.24
N GLY A 40 35.29 24.56 1.91
CA GLY A 40 35.86 25.89 1.74
C GLY A 40 35.67 26.48 0.34
N LEU A 41 34.60 26.11 -0.36
CA LEU A 41 34.27 26.67 -1.67
C LEU A 41 33.67 28.07 -1.54
N ALA A 42 33.71 28.83 -2.65
CA ALA A 42 33.04 30.12 -2.73
C ALA A 42 31.53 29.97 -2.46
N SER A 43 31.01 30.74 -1.51
CA SER A 43 29.60 30.70 -1.14
C SER A 43 28.71 31.03 -2.34
N GLY A 44 27.75 30.16 -2.65
CA GLY A 44 26.83 30.37 -3.76
C GLY A 44 27.37 29.97 -5.13
N MET A 45 28.56 29.37 -5.22
CA MET A 45 29.13 28.83 -6.45
C MET A 45 28.12 27.95 -7.20
N PHE A 46 27.50 26.99 -6.53
CA PHE A 46 26.52 26.11 -7.17
C PHE A 46 25.23 26.85 -7.49
N SER A 47 24.88 27.92 -6.78
CA SER A 47 23.73 28.75 -7.15
C SER A 47 23.97 29.54 -8.45
N GLU A 48 25.23 29.89 -8.76
CA GLU A 48 25.61 30.53 -10.02
C GLU A 48 25.70 29.53 -11.19
N LEU A 49 26.13 28.30 -10.93
CA LEU A 49 26.33 27.26 -11.94
C LEU A 49 25.07 26.42 -12.23
N PHE A 50 24.26 26.12 -11.21
CA PHE A 50 23.08 25.25 -11.33
C PHE A 50 21.84 26.06 -11.73
N LYS A 51 21.92 26.72 -12.89
CA LYS A 51 20.81 27.47 -13.46
C LYS A 51 19.89 26.54 -14.25
N GLU A 52 18.72 26.25 -13.70
CA GLU A 52 17.73 25.33 -14.29
C GLU A 52 17.13 25.80 -15.62
N ASP A 53 17.09 27.11 -15.85
CA ASP A 53 16.44 27.72 -17.01
C ASP A 53 17.40 28.20 -18.11
N ASP A 54 18.70 27.98 -17.94
CA ASP A 54 19.74 28.43 -18.87
C ASP A 54 20.47 27.25 -19.53
N SER A 55 20.09 26.91 -20.76
CA SER A 55 20.72 25.80 -21.52
C SER A 55 22.18 26.10 -21.93
N ASN A 56 22.71 27.29 -21.66
CA ASN A 56 24.16 27.52 -21.80
C ASN A 56 24.96 26.79 -20.71
N TYR A 57 24.32 26.46 -19.58
CA TYR A 57 24.92 25.66 -18.50
C TYR A 57 24.42 24.22 -18.58
N SER A 58 25.30 23.28 -18.25
CA SER A 58 25.01 21.85 -18.24
C SER A 58 23.81 21.48 -17.36
N PHE A 59 23.58 22.22 -16.26
CA PHE A 59 22.42 22.00 -15.38
C PHE A 59 21.08 22.33 -16.07
N GLY A 60 21.01 23.40 -16.87
CA GLY A 60 19.81 23.71 -17.64
C GLY A 60 19.52 22.65 -18.71
N LYS A 61 20.57 22.14 -19.37
CA LYS A 61 20.45 21.05 -20.35
C LYS A 61 19.92 19.76 -19.71
N VAL A 62 20.45 19.37 -18.54
CA VAL A 62 20.04 18.12 -17.88
C VAL A 62 18.59 18.19 -17.38
N MET A 63 18.15 19.36 -16.91
CA MET A 63 16.74 19.56 -16.50
C MET A 63 15.77 19.44 -17.68
N LYS A 64 16.20 19.81 -18.90
CA LYS A 64 15.39 19.65 -20.12
C LYS A 64 15.57 18.28 -20.78
N GLY A 65 16.40 17.40 -20.23
CA GLY A 65 16.66 16.08 -20.78
C GLY A 65 17.48 16.10 -22.07
N GLU A 66 18.17 17.21 -22.37
CA GLU A 66 19.06 17.33 -23.53
C GLU A 66 20.32 16.47 -23.36
N ILE A 67 20.74 16.26 -22.11
CA ILE A 67 21.84 15.37 -21.71
C ILE A 67 21.41 14.48 -20.53
N THR A 68 22.10 13.35 -20.33
CA THR A 68 21.88 12.46 -19.18
C THR A 68 22.61 12.95 -17.92
N LEU A 69 22.26 12.38 -16.77
CA LEU A 69 22.91 12.73 -15.50
C LEU A 69 24.43 12.44 -15.50
N SER A 70 24.86 11.34 -16.14
CA SER A 70 26.28 11.01 -16.26
C SER A 70 27.04 12.00 -17.15
N GLN A 71 26.42 12.47 -18.24
CA GLN A 71 26.97 13.51 -19.10
C GLN A 71 27.06 14.86 -18.36
N PHE A 72 26.00 15.21 -17.63
CA PHE A 72 25.97 16.40 -16.79
C PHE A 72 27.15 16.45 -15.81
N TYR A 73 27.46 15.35 -15.11
CA TYR A 73 28.61 15.34 -14.20
C TYR A 73 29.92 15.72 -14.88
N GLN A 74 30.16 15.22 -16.09
CA GLN A 74 31.39 15.51 -16.84
C GLN A 74 31.45 16.94 -17.37
N GLU A 75 30.32 17.47 -17.86
CA GLU A 75 30.25 18.86 -18.33
C GLU A 75 30.36 19.85 -17.15
N CYS A 76 29.66 19.56 -16.05
CA CYS A 76 29.61 20.44 -14.90
C CYS A 76 30.92 20.46 -14.10
N ASP A 77 31.69 19.37 -14.08
CA ASP A 77 33.05 19.37 -13.51
C ASP A 77 33.94 20.42 -14.21
N LYS A 78 33.88 20.51 -15.55
CA LYS A 78 34.61 21.52 -16.33
C LYS A 78 34.10 22.94 -16.09
N GLU A 79 32.78 23.11 -15.91
CA GLU A 79 32.20 24.40 -15.55
C GLU A 79 32.66 24.87 -14.16
N CYS A 80 32.80 23.95 -13.21
CA CYS A 80 33.34 24.23 -11.88
C CYS A 80 34.82 24.64 -11.93
N GLU A 81 35.63 23.93 -12.72
CA GLU A 81 37.06 24.25 -12.93
C GLU A 81 37.22 25.67 -13.50
N LYS A 82 36.49 25.98 -14.57
CA LYS A 82 36.50 27.31 -15.18
C LYS A 82 36.05 28.40 -14.21
N TYR A 83 35.01 28.15 -13.42
CA TYR A 83 34.54 29.09 -12.40
C TYR A 83 35.61 29.35 -11.33
N ALA A 84 36.32 28.31 -10.89
CA ALA A 84 37.40 28.43 -9.92
C ALA A 84 38.59 29.24 -10.46
N GLU A 85 38.96 29.05 -11.72
CA GLU A 85 39.96 29.86 -12.41
C GLU A 85 39.56 31.35 -12.47
N GLU A 86 38.32 31.64 -12.89
CA GLU A 86 37.80 33.01 -13.00
C GLU A 86 37.73 33.73 -11.65
N LYS A 87 37.32 33.02 -10.59
CA LYS A 87 37.19 33.57 -9.23
C LYS A 87 38.48 33.43 -8.39
N LYS A 88 39.55 32.87 -8.97
CA LYS A 88 40.89 32.74 -8.37
C LYS A 88 40.92 31.95 -7.06
N PHE A 89 40.26 30.80 -7.02
CA PHE A 89 40.40 29.83 -5.93
C PHE A 89 40.67 28.43 -6.50
N GLN A 90 41.07 27.47 -5.64
CA GLN A 90 41.32 26.09 -6.06
C GLN A 90 40.19 25.18 -5.59
N LEU A 91 39.76 24.26 -6.46
CA LEU A 91 38.86 23.19 -6.06
C LEU A 91 39.59 22.18 -5.14
N PRO A 92 38.89 21.58 -4.17
CA PRO A 92 39.44 20.54 -3.30
C PRO A 92 39.99 19.35 -4.10
N GLU A 93 41.01 18.69 -3.54
CA GLU A 93 41.56 17.48 -4.14
C GLU A 93 40.47 16.40 -4.30
N GLY A 94 40.35 15.83 -5.50
CA GLY A 94 39.36 14.81 -5.79
C GLY A 94 37.92 15.29 -5.84
N PHE A 95 37.70 16.60 -6.00
CA PHE A 95 36.39 17.20 -6.30
C PHE A 95 35.75 16.52 -7.52
N SER A 96 34.44 16.28 -7.43
CA SER A 96 33.60 15.93 -8.57
C SER A 96 32.12 16.14 -8.24
N VAL A 97 31.38 16.70 -9.17
CA VAL A 97 29.92 16.89 -9.09
C VAL A 97 29.20 15.57 -8.86
N LYS A 98 29.71 14.45 -9.40
CA LYS A 98 29.16 13.12 -9.10
C LYS A 98 29.17 12.81 -7.60
N LYS A 99 30.27 13.12 -6.90
CA LYS A 99 30.38 12.90 -5.43
C LYS A 99 29.44 13.82 -4.65
N LEU A 100 29.30 15.07 -5.09
CA LEU A 100 28.35 16.04 -4.52
C LEU A 100 26.91 15.51 -4.59
N PHE A 101 26.46 15.05 -5.74
CA PHE A 101 25.11 14.52 -5.91
C PHE A 101 24.94 13.20 -5.14
N THR A 102 25.97 12.35 -5.12
CA THR A 102 25.96 11.09 -4.35
C THR A 102 25.77 11.33 -2.85
N SER A 103 26.44 12.31 -2.26
CA SER A 103 26.26 12.65 -0.84
C SER A 103 24.94 13.38 -0.57
N GLY A 104 24.51 14.27 -1.46
CA GLY A 104 23.25 15.01 -1.37
C GLY A 104 22.00 14.13 -1.33
N PHE A 105 21.86 13.21 -2.29
CA PHE A 105 20.69 12.31 -2.33
C PHE A 105 20.63 11.33 -1.17
N SER A 106 21.79 10.93 -0.63
CA SER A 106 21.82 9.98 0.49
C SER A 106 21.18 10.55 1.76
N ASN A 107 21.06 11.88 1.86
CA ASN A 107 20.40 12.56 2.96
C ASN A 107 18.94 12.93 2.66
N SER A 108 18.43 12.60 1.47
CA SER A 108 17.08 12.98 1.07
C SER A 108 16.03 12.02 1.62
N SER A 109 15.00 12.57 2.26
CA SER A 109 13.87 11.81 2.81
C SER A 109 12.54 12.32 2.26
N ILE A 110 11.56 11.41 2.18
CA ILE A 110 10.18 11.73 1.81
C ILE A 110 9.50 12.46 2.98
N MET A 111 8.78 13.53 2.66
CA MET A 111 8.00 14.31 3.62
C MET A 111 6.67 13.59 3.91
N GLU A 112 6.69 12.69 4.89
CA GLU A 112 5.54 11.85 5.27
C GLU A 112 4.27 12.65 5.64
N ASN A 113 4.41 13.85 6.19
CA ASN A 113 3.27 14.72 6.46
C ASN A 113 2.58 15.21 5.18
N VAL A 114 3.35 15.46 4.11
CA VAL A 114 2.80 15.85 2.81
C VAL A 114 2.13 14.64 2.14
N MET A 115 2.71 13.44 2.26
CA MET A 115 2.09 12.22 1.76
C MET A 115 0.73 11.94 2.41
N LYS A 116 0.59 12.18 3.71
CA LYS A 116 -0.71 12.11 4.41
C LYS A 116 -1.69 13.16 3.95
N ALA A 117 -1.22 14.39 3.70
CA ALA A 117 -2.07 15.45 3.17
C ALA A 117 -2.60 15.10 1.76
N ILE A 118 -1.78 14.43 0.93
CA ILE A 118 -2.20 13.93 -0.39
C ILE A 118 -3.35 12.92 -0.25
N ASP A 119 -3.26 11.98 0.69
CA ASP A 119 -4.37 11.04 0.95
C ASP A 119 -5.65 11.81 1.33
N CYS A 120 -5.54 12.85 2.17
CA CYS A 120 -6.66 13.71 2.53
C CYS A 120 -7.24 14.47 1.32
N LEU A 121 -6.39 14.98 0.42
CA LEU A 121 -6.82 15.69 -0.79
C LEU A 121 -7.68 14.81 -1.70
N HIS A 122 -7.23 13.57 -1.94
CA HIS A 122 -7.99 12.57 -2.70
C HIS A 122 -9.38 12.32 -2.10
N HIS A 123 -9.45 12.16 -0.78
CA HIS A 123 -10.73 11.92 -0.12
C HIS A 123 -11.67 13.15 -0.11
N ASN A 124 -11.13 14.35 -0.33
CA ASN A 124 -11.92 15.56 -0.54
C ASN A 124 -12.19 15.83 -2.02
N GLY A 125 -11.90 14.89 -2.91
CA GLY A 125 -12.23 14.95 -4.34
C GLY A 125 -11.26 15.77 -5.19
N TYR A 126 -10.12 16.19 -4.64
CA TYR A 126 -9.09 16.89 -5.42
C TYR A 126 -8.23 15.90 -6.20
N LYS A 127 -7.88 16.28 -7.42
CA LYS A 127 -6.80 15.63 -8.15
C LYS A 127 -5.46 16.19 -7.70
N VAL A 128 -4.43 15.36 -7.70
CA VAL A 128 -3.07 15.77 -7.30
C VAL A 128 -2.07 15.53 -8.43
N ALA A 129 -1.20 16.51 -8.64
CA ALA A 129 -0.19 16.49 -9.68
C ALA A 129 1.21 16.72 -9.11
N LEU A 130 2.22 16.05 -9.67
CA LEU A 130 3.63 16.31 -9.43
C LEU A 130 4.20 17.00 -10.66
N LEU A 131 4.81 18.17 -10.47
CA LEU A 131 5.56 18.88 -11.51
C LEU A 131 6.98 19.18 -11.01
N THR A 132 7.95 18.43 -11.52
CA THR A 132 9.34 18.51 -11.05
C THR A 132 10.32 18.81 -12.17
N ASN A 133 11.28 19.69 -11.87
CA ASN A 133 12.51 19.79 -12.64
C ASN A 133 13.41 18.61 -12.24
N ASN A 134 13.52 17.63 -13.13
CA ASN A 134 14.23 16.38 -12.89
C ASN A 134 15.03 15.98 -14.15
N TRP A 135 15.87 14.95 -14.06
CA TRP A 135 16.80 14.53 -15.11
C TRP A 135 16.63 13.06 -15.49
N THR A 136 17.22 12.68 -16.62
CA THR A 136 17.36 11.28 -17.03
C THR A 136 18.55 10.64 -16.30
N ASP A 137 18.28 9.83 -15.27
CA ASP A 137 19.30 9.14 -14.48
C ASP A 137 19.76 7.83 -15.13
N ASP A 138 20.95 7.84 -15.72
CA ASP A 138 21.64 6.69 -16.32
C ASP A 138 22.77 6.13 -15.43
N THR A 139 22.86 6.60 -14.18
CA THR A 139 23.94 6.23 -13.26
C THR A 139 23.75 4.84 -12.65
N GLU A 140 24.75 4.37 -11.92
CA GLU A 140 24.66 3.16 -11.10
C GLU A 140 23.62 3.24 -9.98
N ARG A 141 23.18 4.45 -9.58
CA ARG A 141 22.21 4.68 -8.51
C ARG A 141 20.78 4.90 -9.00
N ARG A 142 20.53 4.84 -10.31
CA ARG A 142 19.22 5.12 -10.93
C ARG A 142 18.03 4.38 -10.30
N LEU A 143 18.25 3.17 -9.77
CA LEU A 143 17.20 2.39 -9.12
C LEU A 143 16.68 3.03 -7.82
N SER A 144 17.52 3.77 -7.09
CA SER A 144 17.12 4.46 -5.85
C SER A 144 16.14 5.60 -6.15
N ILE A 145 16.43 6.42 -7.17
CA ILE A 145 15.54 7.50 -7.60
C ILE A 145 14.29 6.92 -8.25
N ALA A 146 14.44 5.89 -9.09
CA ALA A 146 13.29 5.20 -9.69
C ALA A 146 12.33 4.65 -8.64
N ALA A 147 12.83 4.11 -7.52
CA ALA A 147 11.99 3.63 -6.43
C ALA A 147 11.16 4.75 -5.78
N ILE A 148 11.74 5.95 -5.59
CA ILE A 148 11.02 7.13 -5.09
C ILE A 148 9.97 7.59 -6.10
N MET A 149 10.33 7.70 -7.38
CA MET A 149 9.41 8.10 -8.43
C MET A 149 8.26 7.11 -8.62
N LEU A 150 8.50 5.81 -8.45
CA LEU A 150 7.44 4.79 -8.46
C LEU A 150 6.45 4.98 -7.31
N LYS A 151 6.90 5.37 -6.11
CA LYS A 151 6.02 5.72 -4.98
C LYS A 151 5.13 6.91 -5.34
N PHE A 152 5.71 7.99 -5.87
CA PHE A 152 4.92 9.16 -6.29
C PHE A 152 3.96 8.82 -7.42
N ARG A 153 4.41 8.09 -8.45
CA ARG A 153 3.54 7.68 -9.55
C ARG A 153 2.30 6.96 -9.03
N ARG A 154 2.38 6.12 -8.00
CA ARG A 154 1.22 5.39 -7.44
C ARG A 154 0.21 6.27 -6.71
N ARG A 155 0.62 7.40 -6.14
CA ARG A 155 -0.26 8.27 -5.35
C ARG A 155 -0.72 9.53 -6.06
N PHE A 156 -0.04 9.90 -7.13
CA PHE A 156 -0.38 11.08 -7.93
C PHE A 156 -1.22 10.69 -9.15
N ASP A 157 -2.26 11.48 -9.44
CA ASP A 157 -3.04 11.33 -10.68
C ASP A 157 -2.18 11.69 -11.89
N TYR A 158 -1.32 12.70 -11.75
CA TYR A 158 -0.44 13.18 -12.80
C TYR A 158 1.00 13.34 -12.31
N VAL A 159 1.97 12.91 -13.11
CA VAL A 159 3.40 13.11 -12.84
C VAL A 159 4.08 13.63 -14.09
N PHE A 160 4.62 14.85 -13.97
CA PHE A 160 5.30 15.58 -15.03
C PHE A 160 6.76 15.81 -14.63
N GLU A 161 7.67 15.33 -15.47
CA GLU A 161 9.12 15.47 -15.30
C GLU A 161 9.66 16.29 -16.45
N SER A 162 10.38 17.37 -16.14
CA SER A 162 10.92 18.32 -17.13
C SER A 162 11.76 17.64 -18.21
N CYS A 163 12.60 16.67 -17.84
CA CYS A 163 13.47 15.95 -18.76
C CYS A 163 12.72 15.11 -19.80
N HIS A 164 11.50 14.67 -19.51
CA HIS A 164 10.65 13.94 -20.45
C HIS A 164 9.83 14.88 -21.33
N ILE A 165 9.61 16.12 -20.87
CA ILE A 165 8.82 17.12 -21.57
C ILE A 165 9.70 17.98 -22.50
N GLY A 166 10.98 18.18 -22.15
CA GLY A 166 11.88 19.09 -22.86
C GLY A 166 11.77 20.55 -22.42
N MET A 167 11.04 20.82 -21.33
CA MET A 167 10.84 22.17 -20.77
C MET A 167 10.98 22.11 -19.25
N ALA A 168 11.54 23.17 -18.66
CA ALA A 168 11.80 23.26 -17.22
C ALA A 168 11.14 24.51 -16.64
N LYS A 169 10.75 24.45 -15.37
CA LYS A 169 10.32 25.63 -14.62
C LYS A 169 11.46 26.65 -14.60
N PRO A 170 11.18 27.96 -14.73
CA PRO A 170 9.86 28.61 -14.67
C PRO A 170 9.26 28.96 -16.04
N ASP A 171 9.59 28.24 -17.12
CA ASP A 171 9.02 28.53 -18.45
C ASP A 171 7.48 28.45 -18.44
N ALA A 172 6.82 29.53 -18.88
CA ALA A 172 5.36 29.63 -18.96
C ALA A 172 4.74 28.49 -19.79
N LYS A 173 5.42 28.07 -20.87
CA LYS A 173 4.92 27.01 -21.75
C LYS A 173 4.81 25.66 -21.06
N LEU A 174 5.67 25.39 -20.07
CA LEU A 174 5.59 24.15 -19.29
C LEU A 174 4.29 24.10 -18.48
N TYR A 175 3.96 25.19 -17.79
CA TYR A 175 2.74 25.30 -16.98
C TYR A 175 1.47 25.19 -17.84
N GLU A 176 1.45 25.85 -19.01
CA GLU A 176 0.35 25.72 -19.98
C GLU A 176 0.21 24.27 -20.48
N TYR A 177 1.34 23.63 -20.81
CA TYR A 177 1.36 22.24 -21.26
C TYR A 177 0.77 21.29 -20.22
N VAL A 178 1.15 21.40 -18.94
CA VAL A 178 0.63 20.50 -17.90
C VAL A 178 -0.84 20.76 -17.59
N CYS A 179 -1.30 22.01 -17.58
CA CYS A 179 -2.72 22.35 -17.46
C CYS A 179 -3.55 21.70 -18.58
N ASN A 180 -3.08 21.80 -19.83
CA ASN A 180 -3.73 21.18 -20.97
C ASN A 180 -3.77 19.65 -20.84
N LYS A 181 -2.69 19.01 -20.37
CA LYS A 181 -2.65 17.55 -20.15
C LYS A 181 -3.58 17.09 -19.03
N MET A 182 -3.77 17.91 -18.01
CA MET A 182 -4.71 17.65 -16.92
C MET A 182 -6.15 18.06 -17.26
N ASN A 183 -6.37 18.71 -18.40
CA ASN A 183 -7.66 19.27 -18.83
C ASN A 183 -8.26 20.24 -17.79
N VAL A 184 -7.44 21.18 -17.32
CA VAL A 184 -7.84 22.22 -16.34
C VAL A 184 -7.33 23.59 -16.78
N GLN A 185 -8.02 24.64 -16.37
CA GLN A 185 -7.52 26.01 -16.50
C GLN A 185 -6.49 26.32 -15.41
N PRO A 186 -5.49 27.21 -15.64
CA PRO A 186 -4.55 27.61 -14.60
C PRO A 186 -5.23 28.11 -13.32
N SER A 187 -6.35 28.83 -13.45
CA SER A 187 -7.17 29.31 -12.32
C SER A 187 -7.87 28.21 -11.51
N GLU A 188 -7.75 26.95 -11.92
CA GLU A 188 -8.27 25.78 -11.21
C GLU A 188 -7.13 24.99 -10.52
N VAL A 189 -5.91 25.51 -10.54
CA VAL A 189 -4.71 24.85 -9.98
C VAL A 189 -4.15 25.65 -8.79
N ILE A 190 -3.88 24.93 -7.71
CA ILE A 190 -3.02 25.40 -6.62
C ILE A 190 -1.64 24.76 -6.79
N PHE A 191 -0.58 25.55 -6.85
CA PHE A 191 0.79 25.07 -7.03
C PHE A 191 1.67 25.34 -5.81
N LEU A 192 2.29 24.29 -5.28
CA LEU A 192 3.21 24.33 -4.15
C LEU A 192 4.64 24.09 -4.63
N ASP A 193 5.53 25.05 -4.42
CA ASP A 193 6.94 24.99 -4.84
C ASP A 193 7.80 25.76 -3.83
N ASP A 194 9.04 25.35 -3.60
CA ASP A 194 9.96 26.04 -2.69
C ASP A 194 10.66 27.23 -3.34
N SER A 195 10.63 27.32 -4.68
CA SER A 195 11.23 28.39 -5.47
C SER A 195 10.24 29.51 -5.77
N THR A 196 10.52 30.71 -5.25
CA THR A 196 9.79 31.94 -5.57
C THR A 196 9.72 32.20 -7.07
N LYS A 197 10.79 31.90 -7.82
CA LYS A 197 10.86 32.13 -9.28
C LYS A 197 9.85 31.24 -10.02
N ASN A 198 9.71 29.99 -9.58
CA ASN A 198 8.75 29.03 -10.14
C ASN A 198 7.32 29.47 -9.85
N CYS A 199 7.02 29.81 -8.59
CA CYS A 199 5.71 30.31 -8.18
C CYS A 199 5.29 31.56 -8.97
N VAL A 200 6.16 32.57 -9.08
CA VAL A 200 5.85 33.79 -9.86
C VAL A 200 5.59 33.48 -11.33
N GLY A 201 6.26 32.48 -11.91
CA GLY A 201 5.98 32.00 -13.27
C GLY A 201 4.56 31.43 -13.40
N ALA A 202 4.13 30.60 -12.45
CA ALA A 202 2.80 30.01 -12.41
C ALA A 202 1.69 31.04 -12.13
N GLU A 203 1.92 32.01 -11.24
CA GLU A 203 0.95 33.07 -10.91
C GLU A 203 0.62 33.96 -12.10
N LYS A 204 1.60 34.24 -12.98
CA LYS A 204 1.38 35.01 -14.20
C LYS A 204 0.36 34.37 -15.15
N LEU A 205 0.16 33.06 -15.07
CA LEU A 205 -0.84 32.33 -15.83
C LEU A 205 -2.18 32.21 -15.11
N GLY A 206 -2.28 32.66 -13.85
CA GLY A 206 -3.50 32.64 -13.06
C GLY A 206 -3.60 31.51 -12.04
N MET A 207 -2.55 30.72 -11.84
CA MET A 207 -2.52 29.71 -10.76
C MET A 207 -2.46 30.37 -9.39
N LYS A 208 -3.07 29.75 -8.39
CA LYS A 208 -2.80 30.10 -6.99
C LYS A 208 -1.52 29.41 -6.56
N THR A 209 -0.58 30.14 -5.94
CA THR A 209 0.66 29.52 -5.48
C THR A 209 0.84 29.61 -3.97
N ILE A 210 1.61 28.66 -3.43
CA ILE A 210 2.08 28.62 -2.06
C ILE A 210 3.59 28.40 -2.11
N ILE A 211 4.37 29.39 -1.65
CA ILE A 211 5.82 29.27 -1.54
C ILE A 211 6.15 28.46 -0.29
N VAL A 212 6.66 27.24 -0.47
CA VAL A 212 6.91 26.30 0.61
C VAL A 212 8.28 26.57 1.26
N LYS A 213 8.28 27.18 2.45
CA LYS A 213 9.51 27.36 3.26
C LYS A 213 9.89 26.10 4.03
N ASN A 214 8.88 25.33 4.44
CA ASN A 214 8.97 24.01 5.04
C ASN A 214 7.60 23.34 4.92
N SER A 215 7.56 22.02 5.09
CA SER A 215 6.33 21.24 4.87
C SER A 215 5.19 21.62 5.83
N PHE A 216 5.47 21.97 7.09
CA PHE A 216 4.42 22.38 8.03
C PHE A 216 3.75 23.70 7.63
N GLN A 217 4.54 24.69 7.22
CA GLN A 217 4.02 25.97 6.74
C GLN A 217 3.20 25.78 5.47
N GLY A 218 3.74 25.07 4.46
CA GLY A 218 3.04 24.86 3.19
C GLY A 218 1.71 24.13 3.37
N LEU A 219 1.67 23.12 4.26
CA LEU A 219 0.44 22.39 4.56
C LEU A 219 -0.56 23.24 5.37
N LYS A 220 -0.10 24.11 6.27
CA LYS A 220 -0.98 25.04 6.98
C LYS A 220 -1.66 26.01 6.00
N ASP A 221 -0.89 26.63 5.12
CA ASP A 221 -1.42 27.57 4.12
C ASP A 221 -2.40 26.86 3.17
N LEU A 222 -2.09 25.64 2.76
CA LEU A 222 -2.97 24.82 1.93
C LEU A 222 -4.26 24.42 2.67
N ALA A 223 -4.15 24.06 3.95
CA ALA A 223 -5.30 23.71 4.80
C ALA A 223 -6.25 24.91 4.97
N GLU A 224 -5.71 26.10 5.23
CA GLU A 224 -6.48 27.34 5.33
C GLU A 224 -7.15 27.68 4.00
N LEU A 225 -6.43 27.53 2.88
CA LEU A 225 -6.96 27.82 1.54
C LEU A 225 -8.10 26.88 1.12
N LEU A 226 -7.98 25.58 1.44
CA LEU A 226 -8.96 24.56 1.05
C LEU A 226 -10.04 24.32 2.12
N ASN A 227 -9.87 24.87 3.32
CA ASN A 227 -10.66 24.55 4.50
C ASN A 227 -10.69 23.04 4.82
N ILE A 228 -9.52 22.40 4.78
CA ILE A 228 -9.34 20.97 5.06
C ILE A 228 -8.46 20.78 6.29
N ASP A 229 -8.87 19.91 7.21
CA ASP A 229 -8.02 19.46 8.31
C ASP A 229 -7.15 18.26 7.87
N PHE A 230 -5.88 18.53 7.57
CA PHE A 230 -4.92 17.48 7.21
C PHE A 230 -4.47 16.59 8.39
N ASN A 231 -4.83 16.91 9.64
CA ASN A 231 -4.57 16.04 10.79
C ASN A 231 -5.62 14.95 10.97
N ARG A 232 -6.72 15.02 10.22
CA ARG A 232 -7.78 14.02 10.24
C ARG A 232 -7.22 12.67 9.76
N LYS A 233 -7.53 11.61 10.51
CA LYS A 233 -7.23 10.24 10.06
C LYS A 233 -8.07 9.90 8.82
N VAL A 234 -7.40 9.53 7.74
CA VAL A 234 -7.99 9.02 6.50
C VAL A 234 -7.39 7.66 6.18
N VAL A 235 -8.10 6.82 5.44
CA VAL A 235 -7.52 5.58 4.93
C VAL A 235 -6.49 5.93 3.84
N PRO A 236 -5.47 5.10 3.59
CA PRO A 236 -4.53 5.34 2.50
C PRO A 236 -5.26 5.48 1.16
N TYR A 237 -4.88 6.44 0.32
CA TYR A 237 -5.36 6.45 -1.05
C TYR A 237 -4.80 5.26 -1.81
N CYS A 238 -5.64 4.60 -2.59
CA CYS A 238 -5.25 3.44 -3.39
C CYS A 238 -6.00 3.44 -4.73
N ASP A 239 -5.27 3.62 -5.83
CA ASP A 239 -5.79 3.47 -7.18
C ASP A 239 -5.65 2.01 -7.64
N ILE A 240 -6.71 1.24 -7.39
CA ILE A 240 -6.77 -0.20 -7.70
C ILE A 240 -6.65 -0.50 -9.20
N SER A 241 -6.93 0.46 -10.08
CA SER A 241 -6.84 0.25 -11.53
C SER A 241 -5.41 -0.02 -12.02
N ARG A 242 -4.43 0.28 -11.16
CA ARG A 242 -3.00 0.08 -11.41
C ARG A 242 -2.49 -1.28 -10.99
N PHE A 243 -3.34 -2.11 -10.37
CA PHE A 243 -2.93 -3.45 -10.00
C PHE A 243 -3.05 -4.41 -11.18
N ALA A 244 -2.09 -5.32 -11.29
CA ALA A 244 -2.09 -6.32 -12.35
C ALA A 244 -2.98 -7.50 -11.92
N HIS A 245 -3.93 -7.86 -12.78
CA HIS A 245 -4.78 -9.04 -12.58
C HIS A 245 -4.17 -10.24 -13.31
N GLY A 246 -4.00 -11.34 -12.59
CA GLY A 246 -3.47 -12.60 -13.12
C GLY A 246 -4.43 -13.76 -12.91
N TYR A 247 -4.33 -14.75 -13.79
CA TYR A 247 -5.16 -15.95 -13.78
C TYR A 247 -4.30 -17.17 -14.04
N ILE A 248 -4.47 -18.20 -13.21
CA ILE A 248 -3.89 -19.53 -13.43
C ILE A 248 -5.00 -20.56 -13.45
N VAL A 249 -4.78 -21.68 -14.14
CA VAL A 249 -5.75 -22.79 -14.21
C VAL A 249 -5.01 -24.07 -13.87
N SER A 250 -5.48 -24.78 -12.84
CA SER A 250 -4.92 -26.07 -12.43
C SER A 250 -5.22 -27.15 -13.46
N LYS A 251 -4.56 -28.31 -13.35
CA LYS A 251 -4.81 -29.46 -14.24
C LYS A 251 -6.26 -29.96 -14.14
N GLU A 252 -6.88 -29.77 -12.98
CA GLU A 252 -8.26 -30.12 -12.67
C GLU A 252 -9.27 -29.06 -13.17
N GLY A 253 -8.80 -27.98 -13.80
CA GLY A 253 -9.65 -26.91 -14.35
C GLY A 253 -10.07 -25.87 -13.32
N ILE A 254 -9.46 -25.83 -12.14
CA ILE A 254 -9.72 -24.79 -11.13
C ILE A 254 -8.97 -23.53 -11.54
N LYS A 255 -9.71 -22.47 -11.86
CA LYS A 255 -9.16 -21.15 -12.14
C LYS A 255 -8.94 -20.39 -10.83
N THR A 256 -7.74 -19.87 -10.62
CA THR A 256 -7.40 -18.98 -9.51
C THR A 256 -7.06 -17.61 -10.07
N HIS A 257 -7.83 -16.61 -9.66
CA HIS A 257 -7.53 -15.20 -9.88
C HIS A 257 -6.67 -14.65 -8.74
N TYR A 258 -5.73 -13.78 -9.08
CA TYR A 258 -4.95 -13.03 -8.12
C TYR A 258 -4.67 -11.62 -8.65
N VAL A 259 -4.41 -10.71 -7.73
CA VAL A 259 -3.99 -9.35 -8.02
C VAL A 259 -2.58 -9.15 -7.48
N GLU A 260 -1.70 -8.54 -8.27
CA GLU A 260 -0.33 -8.28 -7.86
C GLU A 260 0.14 -6.84 -8.10
N CYS A 261 1.03 -6.40 -7.24
CA CYS A 261 1.68 -5.10 -7.34
C CYS A 261 3.09 -5.15 -6.71
N GLY A 262 4.02 -4.37 -7.27
CA GLY A 262 5.38 -4.25 -6.73
C GLY A 262 6.37 -5.29 -7.25
N HIS A 263 7.52 -5.32 -6.61
CA HIS A 263 8.68 -6.14 -6.99
C HIS A 263 9.48 -6.48 -5.73
N GLY A 264 10.29 -7.53 -5.77
CA GLY A 264 11.09 -7.98 -4.62
C GLY A 264 10.54 -9.26 -3.99
N PRO A 265 10.83 -9.54 -2.71
CA PRO A 265 10.39 -10.77 -2.07
C PRO A 265 8.85 -10.90 -2.07
N PRO A 266 8.30 -12.09 -2.38
CA PRO A 266 6.86 -12.29 -2.51
C PRO A 266 6.14 -12.35 -1.16
N VAL A 267 5.04 -11.60 -1.05
CA VAL A 267 4.11 -11.60 0.09
C VAL A 267 2.72 -11.90 -0.45
N ILE A 268 2.15 -13.05 -0.06
CA ILE A 268 0.82 -13.48 -0.50
C ILE A 268 -0.21 -13.23 0.61
N PHE A 269 -1.31 -12.58 0.25
CA PHE A 269 -2.42 -12.22 1.12
C PHE A 269 -3.63 -13.12 0.85
N CYS A 270 -4.14 -13.74 1.92
CA CYS A 270 -5.32 -14.60 1.93
C CYS A 270 -6.44 -13.95 2.76
N HIS A 271 -7.56 -13.59 2.13
CA HIS A 271 -8.69 -12.92 2.79
C HIS A 271 -9.56 -13.87 3.64
N GLY A 272 -10.55 -13.33 4.33
CA GLY A 272 -11.54 -14.08 5.10
C GLY A 272 -12.84 -14.38 4.37
N TRP A 273 -13.90 -14.60 5.15
CA TRP A 273 -15.27 -14.68 4.66
C TRP A 273 -16.15 -13.56 5.24
N PRO A 274 -17.08 -12.96 4.48
CA PRO A 274 -17.25 -13.02 3.02
C PRO A 274 -16.48 -11.88 2.35
N GLU A 275 -15.26 -12.15 1.89
CA GLU A 275 -14.35 -11.14 1.34
C GLU A 275 -13.85 -11.53 -0.06
N CYS A 276 -12.91 -10.75 -0.59
CA CYS A 276 -12.17 -11.05 -1.82
C CYS A 276 -10.79 -10.37 -1.76
N TRP A 277 -9.99 -10.46 -2.82
CA TRP A 277 -8.66 -9.81 -2.89
C TRP A 277 -8.70 -8.32 -2.50
N TYR A 278 -9.81 -7.65 -2.79
CA TYR A 278 -10.03 -6.21 -2.61
C TYR A 278 -9.96 -5.76 -1.15
N SER A 279 -10.20 -6.66 -0.19
CA SER A 279 -10.01 -6.40 1.23
C SER A 279 -8.58 -5.96 1.56
N TRP A 280 -7.60 -6.43 0.80
CA TRP A 280 -6.18 -6.15 0.99
C TRP A 280 -5.66 -4.96 0.19
N ARG A 281 -6.52 -4.19 -0.50
CA ARG A 281 -6.09 -3.12 -1.43
C ARG A 281 -5.14 -2.09 -0.80
N TYR A 282 -5.36 -1.73 0.46
CA TYR A 282 -4.50 -0.78 1.18
C TYR A 282 -3.14 -1.38 1.54
N GLN A 283 -3.10 -2.68 1.85
CA GLN A 283 -1.87 -3.41 2.18
C GLN A 283 -1.06 -3.72 0.93
N LEU A 284 -1.71 -4.11 -0.17
CA LEU A 284 -1.05 -4.35 -1.46
C LEU A 284 -0.25 -3.13 -1.91
N ALA A 285 -0.88 -1.95 -1.92
CA ALA A 285 -0.22 -0.71 -2.32
C ALA A 285 0.99 -0.41 -1.43
N HIS A 286 0.78 -0.44 -0.10
CA HIS A 286 1.81 -0.09 0.87
C HIS A 286 2.99 -1.06 0.88
N ILE A 287 2.73 -2.36 0.90
CA ILE A 287 3.79 -3.37 0.91
C ILE A 287 4.60 -3.35 -0.39
N ALA A 288 3.94 -3.06 -1.52
CA ALA A 288 4.63 -2.87 -2.77
C ALA A 288 5.48 -1.58 -2.81
N GLU A 289 5.09 -0.51 -2.13
CA GLU A 289 5.93 0.69 -1.93
C GLU A 289 7.17 0.40 -1.06
N LEU A 290 7.13 -0.61 -0.19
CA LEU A 290 8.25 -1.05 0.63
C LEU A 290 9.24 -1.97 -0.12
N GLY A 291 9.03 -2.23 -1.42
CA GLY A 291 9.93 -3.06 -2.23
C GLY A 291 9.69 -4.56 -2.08
N TYR A 292 8.42 -4.95 -1.85
CA TYR A 292 7.97 -6.34 -1.89
C TYR A 292 7.04 -6.58 -3.11
N ARG A 293 6.98 -7.83 -3.58
CA ARG A 293 5.97 -8.25 -4.57
C ARG A 293 4.73 -8.70 -3.80
N ALA A 294 3.75 -7.81 -3.68
CA ALA A 294 2.51 -8.07 -2.96
C ALA A 294 1.49 -8.74 -3.89
N ILE A 295 0.92 -9.86 -3.47
CA ILE A 295 -0.01 -10.70 -4.24
C ILE A 295 -1.24 -10.98 -3.37
N ALA A 296 -2.45 -10.62 -3.78
CA ALA A 296 -3.68 -11.00 -3.08
C ALA A 296 -4.49 -11.97 -3.94
N LEU A 297 -4.95 -13.05 -3.33
CA LEU A 297 -5.78 -14.04 -4.01
C LEU A 297 -7.25 -13.65 -3.95
N ASP A 298 -7.99 -13.95 -5.01
CA ASP A 298 -9.35 -14.41 -4.81
C ASP A 298 -9.28 -15.89 -4.47
N GLN A 299 -9.56 -16.24 -3.22
CA GLN A 299 -9.54 -17.65 -2.83
C GLN A 299 -10.68 -18.40 -3.50
N ARG A 300 -10.55 -19.73 -3.58
CA ARG A 300 -11.57 -20.61 -4.17
C ARG A 300 -12.97 -20.29 -3.61
N GLY A 301 -13.93 -20.06 -4.49
CA GLY A 301 -15.30 -19.69 -4.10
C GLY A 301 -15.59 -18.19 -4.03
N PHE A 302 -14.63 -17.34 -4.37
CA PHE A 302 -14.78 -15.89 -4.29
C PHE A 302 -14.30 -15.18 -5.56
N GLY A 303 -14.85 -13.99 -5.77
CA GLY A 303 -14.46 -13.05 -6.82
C GLY A 303 -14.39 -13.69 -8.21
N GLU A 304 -13.22 -13.61 -8.85
CA GLU A 304 -13.04 -14.13 -10.21
C GLU A 304 -12.46 -15.55 -10.26
N SER A 305 -12.20 -16.17 -9.10
CA SER A 305 -11.79 -17.56 -8.98
C SER A 305 -12.94 -18.54 -9.17
N SER A 306 -12.62 -19.80 -9.50
CA SER A 306 -13.62 -20.86 -9.67
C SER A 306 -14.43 -21.08 -8.39
N CYS A 307 -15.74 -21.28 -8.57
CA CYS A 307 -16.71 -21.53 -7.51
C CYS A 307 -17.39 -22.91 -7.71
N PRO A 308 -16.65 -24.03 -7.57
CA PRO A 308 -17.24 -25.36 -7.72
C PRO A 308 -18.41 -25.56 -6.73
N ARG A 309 -19.48 -26.24 -7.11
CA ARG A 309 -20.68 -26.33 -6.26
C ARG A 309 -20.50 -27.26 -5.05
N ALA A 310 -19.69 -28.31 -5.19
CA ALA A 310 -19.56 -29.39 -4.22
C ALA A 310 -18.86 -28.94 -2.93
N VAL A 311 -19.30 -29.42 -1.77
CA VAL A 311 -18.79 -29.00 -0.46
C VAL A 311 -17.33 -29.42 -0.29
N GLU A 312 -17.01 -30.65 -0.68
CA GLU A 312 -15.68 -31.28 -0.58
C GLU A 312 -14.59 -30.58 -1.41
N GLU A 313 -14.97 -29.72 -2.36
CA GLU A 313 -14.02 -28.88 -3.10
C GLU A 313 -13.46 -27.73 -2.25
N TYR A 314 -13.96 -27.51 -1.03
CA TYR A 314 -13.54 -26.44 -0.12
C TYR A 314 -12.86 -26.95 1.14
N THR A 315 -12.27 -28.15 1.08
CA THR A 315 -11.42 -28.63 2.16
C THR A 315 -10.14 -27.79 2.28
N THR A 316 -9.56 -27.74 3.48
CA THR A 316 -8.28 -27.05 3.72
C THR A 316 -7.17 -27.57 2.80
N GLU A 317 -7.19 -28.87 2.48
CA GLU A 317 -6.25 -29.49 1.54
C GLU A 317 -6.36 -28.91 0.14
N LYS A 318 -7.58 -28.78 -0.40
CA LYS A 318 -7.83 -28.20 -1.74
C LYS A 318 -7.43 -26.74 -1.80
N ILE A 319 -7.79 -25.96 -0.79
CA ILE A 319 -7.48 -24.52 -0.72
C ILE A 319 -5.95 -24.31 -0.65
N ILE A 320 -5.24 -25.08 0.17
CA ILE A 320 -3.76 -25.00 0.23
C ILE A 320 -3.15 -25.49 -1.08
N SER A 321 -3.73 -26.50 -1.74
CA SER A 321 -3.27 -26.94 -3.07
C SER A 321 -3.33 -25.82 -4.11
N ASP A 322 -4.37 -24.98 -4.09
CA ASP A 322 -4.47 -23.83 -4.99
C ASP A 322 -3.35 -22.81 -4.72
N LEU A 323 -3.07 -22.54 -3.44
CA LEU A 323 -1.97 -21.65 -3.04
C LEU A 323 -0.60 -22.19 -3.48
N LEU A 324 -0.33 -23.48 -3.28
CA LEU A 324 0.91 -24.11 -3.72
C LEU A 324 1.02 -24.13 -5.25
N HIS A 325 -0.08 -24.38 -5.95
CA HIS A 325 -0.11 -24.35 -7.40
C HIS A 325 0.18 -22.94 -7.96
N LEU A 326 -0.35 -21.90 -7.33
CA LEU A 326 0.02 -20.52 -7.63
C LEU A 326 1.52 -20.28 -7.43
N MET A 327 2.05 -20.69 -6.29
CA MET A 327 3.47 -20.53 -6.00
C MET A 327 4.34 -21.23 -7.05
N ASP A 328 4.00 -22.47 -7.42
CA ASP A 328 4.75 -23.23 -8.43
C ASP A 328 4.66 -22.58 -9.81
N THR A 329 3.47 -22.14 -10.21
CA THR A 329 3.22 -21.52 -11.54
C THR A 329 3.94 -20.19 -11.68
N LEU A 330 4.00 -19.40 -10.60
CA LEU A 330 4.72 -18.12 -10.57
C LEU A 330 6.22 -18.24 -10.28
N GLY A 331 6.74 -19.47 -10.15
CA GLY A 331 8.15 -19.72 -9.86
C GLY A 331 8.59 -19.22 -8.49
N LEU A 332 7.72 -19.30 -7.49
CA LEU A 332 7.94 -18.83 -6.11
C LEU A 332 8.32 -20.01 -5.20
N PRO A 333 9.63 -20.26 -4.97
CA PRO A 333 10.06 -21.39 -4.15
C PRO A 333 9.63 -21.24 -2.69
N ASN A 334 9.69 -20.02 -2.15
CA ASN A 334 9.14 -19.69 -0.84
C ASN A 334 8.55 -18.27 -0.82
N VAL A 335 7.61 -18.06 0.09
CA VAL A 335 6.85 -16.80 0.23
C VAL A 335 6.62 -16.43 1.69
N THR A 336 6.35 -15.15 1.95
CA THR A 336 5.70 -14.74 3.19
C THR A 336 4.18 -14.81 3.01
N LEU A 337 3.47 -15.46 3.93
CA LEU A 337 2.01 -15.54 3.91
C LEU A 337 1.39 -14.59 4.95
N VAL A 338 0.33 -13.90 4.58
CA VAL A 338 -0.48 -13.05 5.47
C VAL A 338 -1.94 -13.45 5.29
N GLY A 339 -2.63 -13.79 6.38
CA GLY A 339 -4.01 -14.25 6.32
C GLY A 339 -4.91 -13.56 7.34
N HIS A 340 -6.15 -13.25 6.96
CA HIS A 340 -7.21 -12.73 7.84
C HIS A 340 -8.39 -13.71 7.90
N ASP A 341 -9.06 -13.83 9.05
CA ASP A 341 -10.20 -14.73 9.28
C ASP A 341 -9.89 -16.17 8.77
N TRP A 342 -10.64 -16.73 7.81
CA TRP A 342 -10.35 -18.02 7.21
C TRP A 342 -9.01 -18.08 6.51
N GLY A 343 -8.61 -17.03 5.81
CA GLY A 343 -7.27 -16.91 5.24
C GLY A 343 -6.20 -17.03 6.32
N GLY A 344 -6.44 -16.47 7.51
CA GLY A 344 -5.59 -16.63 8.69
C GLY A 344 -5.42 -18.09 9.10
N PHE A 345 -6.52 -18.84 9.16
CA PHE A 345 -6.48 -20.29 9.41
C PHE A 345 -5.68 -21.04 8.34
N ILE A 346 -5.92 -20.73 7.06
CA ILE A 346 -5.22 -21.37 5.93
C ILE A 346 -3.71 -21.15 6.01
N VAL A 347 -3.25 -19.91 6.24
CA VAL A 347 -1.81 -19.62 6.23
C VAL A 347 -1.09 -20.30 7.40
N TRP A 348 -1.71 -20.42 8.57
CA TRP A 348 -1.14 -21.16 9.69
C TRP A 348 -1.00 -22.66 9.39
N ILE A 349 -2.04 -23.29 8.84
CA ILE A 349 -1.99 -24.71 8.49
C ILE A 349 -1.00 -24.96 7.34
N CYS A 350 -0.90 -24.04 6.37
CA CYS A 350 0.09 -24.12 5.30
C CYS A 350 1.52 -24.07 5.85
N ALA A 351 1.82 -23.14 6.76
CA ALA A 351 3.13 -23.03 7.40
C ALA A 351 3.51 -24.27 8.22
N LEU A 352 2.53 -24.93 8.84
CA LEU A 352 2.72 -26.16 9.60
C LEU A 352 3.03 -27.38 8.71
N ARG A 353 2.45 -27.42 7.51
CA ARG A 353 2.54 -28.57 6.60
C ARG A 353 3.70 -28.49 5.61
N TYR A 354 3.90 -27.30 5.06
CA TYR A 354 4.86 -27.04 3.98
C TYR A 354 5.89 -26.01 4.44
N PRO A 355 6.61 -26.28 5.55
CA PRO A 355 7.49 -25.28 6.14
C PRO A 355 8.60 -24.81 5.20
N GLU A 356 9.05 -25.66 4.28
CA GLU A 356 10.02 -25.35 3.23
C GLU A 356 9.54 -24.33 2.21
N ARG A 357 8.21 -24.20 2.05
CA ARG A 357 7.57 -23.25 1.13
C ARG A 357 7.27 -21.91 1.80
N ILE A 358 7.28 -21.85 3.13
CA ILE A 358 6.87 -20.66 3.87
C ILE A 358 8.07 -20.02 4.55
N ARG A 359 8.43 -18.84 4.08
CA ARG A 359 9.51 -18.03 4.65
C ARG A 359 9.13 -17.41 5.99
N ALA A 360 7.91 -16.88 6.06
CA ALA A 360 7.32 -16.27 7.25
C ALA A 360 5.79 -16.30 7.14
N VAL A 361 5.09 -16.18 8.27
CA VAL A 361 3.62 -16.25 8.30
C VAL A 361 3.03 -15.24 9.29
N ALA A 362 1.96 -14.56 8.87
CA ALA A 362 1.24 -13.61 9.69
C ALA A 362 -0.26 -13.93 9.74
N GLY A 363 -0.82 -14.00 10.94
CA GLY A 363 -2.26 -14.07 11.17
C GLY A 363 -2.79 -12.72 11.62
N VAL A 364 -3.80 -12.21 10.91
CA VAL A 364 -4.57 -11.02 11.25
C VAL A 364 -5.92 -11.50 11.82
N ASN A 365 -6.14 -11.20 13.09
CA ASN A 365 -7.25 -11.61 13.94
C ASN A 365 -7.25 -13.09 14.30
N THR A 366 -7.08 -13.99 13.33
CA THR A 366 -7.14 -15.44 13.53
C THR A 366 -5.87 -16.00 14.17
N PRO A 367 -5.94 -16.49 15.41
CA PRO A 367 -4.79 -17.15 16.03
C PRO A 367 -4.60 -18.56 15.49
N TYR A 368 -3.38 -19.06 15.60
CA TYR A 368 -3.17 -20.51 15.52
C TYR A 368 -3.76 -21.17 16.76
N ILE A 369 -4.74 -22.04 16.56
CA ILE A 369 -5.33 -22.87 17.62
C ILE A 369 -4.78 -24.30 17.44
N PRO A 370 -4.13 -24.89 18.45
CA PRO A 370 -3.61 -26.25 18.36
C PRO A 370 -4.72 -27.26 18.05
N ILE A 371 -4.39 -28.23 17.21
CA ILE A 371 -5.34 -29.24 16.74
C ILE A 371 -5.58 -30.24 17.87
N ASP A 372 -6.81 -30.26 18.40
CA ASP A 372 -7.21 -31.23 19.42
C ASP A 372 -7.63 -32.55 18.77
N VAL A 373 -6.77 -33.57 18.93
CA VAL A 373 -6.96 -34.92 18.37
C VAL A 373 -7.98 -35.78 19.12
N SER A 374 -8.49 -35.32 20.27
CA SER A 374 -9.37 -36.13 21.13
C SER A 374 -10.81 -36.27 20.63
N ALA A 375 -11.31 -35.31 19.85
CA ALA A 375 -12.66 -35.35 19.27
C ALA A 375 -12.84 -34.35 18.13
N SER A 376 -13.73 -34.69 17.20
CA SER A 376 -14.05 -33.85 16.04
C SER A 376 -14.73 -32.52 16.44
N PRO A 377 -14.53 -31.44 15.67
CA PRO A 377 -15.13 -30.14 15.94
C PRO A 377 -16.65 -30.18 16.02
N LEU A 378 -17.33 -30.86 15.07
CA LEU A 378 -18.79 -30.96 15.09
C LEU A 378 -19.31 -31.66 16.35
N THR A 379 -18.59 -32.68 16.82
CA THR A 379 -18.94 -33.38 18.07
C THR A 379 -18.85 -32.45 19.28
N LYS A 380 -17.85 -31.55 19.30
CA LYS A 380 -17.69 -30.57 20.38
C LYS A 380 -18.73 -29.46 20.32
N MET A 381 -18.99 -28.92 19.13
CA MET A 381 -19.98 -27.86 18.92
C MET A 381 -21.38 -28.33 19.31
N LYS A 382 -21.76 -29.57 18.95
CA LYS A 382 -23.05 -30.14 19.38
C LYS A 382 -23.17 -30.32 20.91
N LYS A 383 -22.05 -30.50 21.61
CA LYS A 383 -22.02 -30.63 23.08
C LYS A 383 -21.99 -29.28 23.81
N ASN A 384 -21.52 -28.22 23.16
CA ASN A 384 -21.47 -26.87 23.71
C ASN A 384 -21.73 -25.83 22.61
N PRO A 385 -23.01 -25.58 22.25
CA PRO A 385 -23.37 -24.75 21.10
C PRO A 385 -22.94 -23.28 21.24
N HIS A 386 -22.86 -22.75 22.46
CA HIS A 386 -22.64 -21.33 22.77
C HIS A 386 -21.37 -20.67 22.19
N THR A 387 -20.44 -21.45 21.61
CA THR A 387 -19.22 -20.93 20.97
C THR A 387 -19.31 -21.20 19.46
N PHE A 388 -19.44 -20.14 18.65
CA PHE A 388 -19.60 -20.20 17.19
C PHE A 388 -20.93 -20.81 16.69
N ASP A 389 -22.07 -20.52 17.35
CA ASP A 389 -23.42 -20.95 16.94
C ASP A 389 -23.74 -20.72 15.45
N TYR A 390 -23.19 -19.66 14.86
CA TYR A 390 -23.40 -19.36 13.43
C TYR A 390 -22.77 -20.37 12.49
N GLN A 391 -21.70 -21.06 12.90
CA GLN A 391 -21.09 -22.10 12.07
C GLN A 391 -22.01 -23.32 11.95
N LEU A 392 -22.89 -23.56 12.95
CA LEU A 392 -23.97 -24.54 12.85
C LEU A 392 -25.03 -24.07 11.84
N TYR A 393 -25.41 -22.79 11.89
CA TYR A 393 -26.33 -22.20 10.91
C TYR A 393 -25.85 -22.36 9.45
N PHE A 394 -24.53 -22.30 9.23
CA PHE A 394 -23.93 -22.50 7.91
C PHE A 394 -23.89 -23.96 7.43
N GLN A 395 -24.18 -24.95 8.27
CA GLN A 395 -24.12 -26.36 7.85
C GLN A 395 -25.23 -26.74 6.88
N ASP A 396 -26.44 -26.18 7.05
CA ASP A 396 -27.57 -26.52 6.20
C ASP A 396 -27.44 -25.86 4.83
N GLU A 397 -27.28 -26.68 3.79
CA GLU A 397 -27.07 -26.20 2.42
C GLU A 397 -28.27 -25.41 1.89
N GLY A 398 -28.01 -24.17 1.44
CA GLY A 398 -29.02 -23.30 0.83
C GLY A 398 -29.74 -22.39 1.82
N VAL A 399 -29.66 -22.63 3.13
CA VAL A 399 -30.35 -21.81 4.14
C VAL A 399 -29.68 -20.44 4.27
N ALA A 400 -28.40 -20.43 4.64
CA ALA A 400 -27.63 -19.20 4.79
C ALA A 400 -27.41 -18.50 3.44
N GLU A 401 -27.20 -19.25 2.36
CA GLU A 401 -27.15 -18.70 1.00
C GLU A 401 -28.42 -17.91 0.67
N ALA A 402 -29.61 -18.50 0.87
CA ALA A 402 -30.87 -17.83 0.55
C ALA A 402 -31.09 -16.56 1.39
N GLU A 403 -30.63 -16.54 2.65
CA GLU A 403 -30.73 -15.35 3.50
C GLU A 403 -29.83 -14.21 3.00
N PHE A 404 -28.55 -14.51 2.71
CA PHE A 404 -27.57 -13.51 2.26
C PHE A 404 -27.82 -13.04 0.83
N GLU A 405 -28.23 -13.93 -0.07
CA GLU A 405 -28.45 -13.64 -1.49
C GLU A 405 -29.79 -12.94 -1.75
N LYS A 406 -30.72 -12.94 -0.77
CA LYS A 406 -31.98 -12.19 -0.88
C LYS A 406 -31.74 -10.69 -1.12
N ASP A 407 -30.72 -10.13 -0.47
CA ASP A 407 -30.29 -8.75 -0.64
C ASP A 407 -28.79 -8.65 -0.30
N ILE A 408 -27.96 -8.78 -1.34
CA ILE A 408 -26.50 -8.80 -1.22
C ILE A 408 -25.98 -7.46 -0.69
N GLU A 409 -26.55 -6.34 -1.15
CA GLU A 409 -26.16 -5.00 -0.68
C GLU A 409 -26.45 -4.85 0.81
N ARG A 410 -27.67 -5.21 1.25
CA ARG A 410 -28.03 -5.22 2.67
C ARG A 410 -27.11 -6.11 3.47
N THR A 411 -26.73 -7.28 2.94
CA THR A 411 -25.78 -8.17 3.61
C THR A 411 -24.47 -7.46 3.92
N PHE A 412 -23.82 -6.82 2.94
CA PHE A 412 -22.58 -6.08 3.21
C PHE A 412 -22.77 -4.87 4.13
N LEU A 413 -23.90 -4.17 4.05
CA LEU A 413 -24.23 -3.07 4.98
C LEU A 413 -24.36 -3.53 6.45
N CYS A 414 -24.81 -4.78 6.66
CA CYS A 414 -24.89 -5.39 7.99
C CYS A 414 -23.54 -5.95 8.47
N LEU A 415 -22.76 -6.57 7.58
CA LEU A 415 -21.51 -7.24 7.95
C LEU A 415 -20.35 -6.27 8.15
N PHE A 416 -20.09 -5.39 7.19
CA PHE A 416 -18.91 -4.52 7.17
C PHE A 416 -19.15 -3.29 8.02
N ARG A 417 -18.96 -3.44 9.33
CA ARG A 417 -19.19 -2.40 10.33
C ARG A 417 -17.95 -2.22 11.20
N GLY A 418 -17.59 -0.97 11.47
CA GLY A 418 -16.49 -0.64 12.37
C GLY A 418 -16.89 -0.73 13.85
N THR A 419 -15.90 -0.65 14.73
CA THR A 419 -16.07 -0.77 16.19
C THR A 419 -16.94 0.30 16.84
N SER A 420 -17.09 1.46 16.20
CA SER A 420 -17.96 2.53 16.69
C SER A 420 -19.45 2.26 16.41
N GLU A 421 -19.78 1.17 15.72
CA GLU A 421 -21.12 0.86 15.27
C GLU A 421 -21.64 -0.41 15.93
N GLU A 422 -22.94 -0.47 16.11
CA GLU A 422 -23.58 -1.62 16.73
C GLU A 422 -23.55 -2.84 15.79
N VAL A 423 -23.21 -4.00 16.36
CA VAL A 423 -23.20 -5.30 15.70
C VAL A 423 -24.29 -6.15 16.36
N ARG A 424 -25.29 -6.59 15.57
CA ARG A 424 -26.49 -7.29 16.07
C ARG A 424 -26.60 -8.75 15.59
N GLY A 425 -25.53 -9.31 15.05
CA GLY A 425 -25.50 -10.61 14.36
C GLY A 425 -25.18 -10.44 12.87
N PHE A 426 -25.51 -11.44 12.04
CA PHE A 426 -25.32 -11.34 10.59
C PHE A 426 -26.36 -10.41 9.94
N LEU A 427 -27.65 -10.76 10.01
CA LEU A 427 -28.73 -10.00 9.38
C LEU A 427 -29.91 -9.71 10.31
N VAL A 428 -30.17 -10.61 11.27
CA VAL A 428 -31.23 -10.48 12.27
C VAL A 428 -30.92 -9.30 13.19
N GLY A 429 -31.96 -8.55 13.56
CA GLY A 429 -31.83 -7.38 14.43
C GLY A 429 -31.39 -6.09 13.71
N PHE A 430 -31.00 -6.16 12.44
CA PHE A 430 -30.79 -4.97 11.60
C PHE A 430 -32.08 -4.53 10.91
N PRO A 431 -32.26 -3.21 10.66
CA PRO A 431 -33.36 -2.71 9.85
C PRO A 431 -33.29 -3.22 8.40
N GLU A 432 -34.37 -3.06 7.64
CA GLU A 432 -34.39 -3.44 6.21
C GLU A 432 -33.39 -2.62 5.38
N LYS A 433 -33.15 -1.35 5.74
CA LYS A 433 -32.16 -0.48 5.10
C LYS A 433 -31.14 0.00 6.13
N PRO A 434 -30.13 -0.82 6.47
CA PRO A 434 -29.07 -0.44 7.38
C PRO A 434 -28.29 0.75 6.83
N ARG A 435 -27.83 1.62 7.72
CA ARG A 435 -26.94 2.71 7.33
C ARG A 435 -25.56 2.16 6.97
N ARG A 436 -24.99 2.64 5.86
CA ARG A 436 -23.60 2.35 5.45
C ARG A 436 -22.61 2.76 6.53
N SER A 437 -21.66 1.85 6.79
CA SER A 437 -20.57 2.06 7.72
C SER A 437 -19.59 3.12 7.23
N VAL A 438 -18.87 3.73 8.18
CA VAL A 438 -17.75 4.63 7.89
C VAL A 438 -16.53 3.92 7.30
N ILE A 439 -16.39 2.60 7.50
CA ILE A 439 -15.27 1.81 6.95
C ILE A 439 -15.52 1.32 5.53
N LEU A 440 -16.71 1.60 4.97
CA LEU A 440 -17.15 1.10 3.68
C LEU A 440 -17.62 2.26 2.82
N SER A 441 -16.86 2.62 1.78
CA SER A 441 -17.30 3.63 0.81
C SER A 441 -18.45 3.10 -0.06
N GLU A 442 -19.05 3.97 -0.87
CA GLU A 442 -20.12 3.55 -1.80
C GLU A 442 -19.53 2.69 -2.94
N GLU A 443 -18.36 3.08 -3.42
CA GLU A 443 -17.58 2.35 -4.42
C GLU A 443 -17.13 0.99 -3.88
N ASP A 444 -16.67 0.94 -2.63
CA ASP A 444 -16.30 -0.31 -1.97
C ASP A 444 -17.51 -1.24 -1.84
N LEU A 445 -18.64 -0.73 -1.35
CA LEU A 445 -19.88 -1.51 -1.24
C LEU A 445 -20.28 -2.08 -2.60
N LYS A 446 -20.29 -1.23 -3.64
CA LYS A 446 -20.60 -1.64 -4.99
C LYS A 446 -19.65 -2.75 -5.47
N PHE A 447 -18.35 -2.63 -5.19
CA PHE A 447 -17.38 -3.65 -5.57
C PHE A 447 -17.74 -5.01 -4.97
N TYR A 448 -17.98 -5.08 -3.65
CA TYR A 448 -18.36 -6.35 -3.01
C TYR A 448 -19.70 -6.89 -3.51
N VAL A 449 -20.70 -6.02 -3.72
CA VAL A 449 -21.98 -6.42 -4.30
C VAL A 449 -21.80 -7.02 -5.69
N ASP A 450 -21.00 -6.40 -6.56
CA ASP A 450 -20.74 -6.91 -7.90
C ASP A 450 -20.03 -8.27 -7.87
N GLN A 451 -19.05 -8.46 -6.97
CA GLN A 451 -18.36 -9.75 -6.81
C GLN A 451 -19.29 -10.85 -6.31
N PHE A 452 -20.10 -10.58 -5.29
CA PHE A 452 -20.99 -11.61 -4.72
C PHE A 452 -22.27 -11.81 -5.53
N THR A 453 -22.66 -10.85 -6.37
CA THR A 453 -23.69 -11.07 -7.41
C THR A 453 -23.21 -12.11 -8.42
N ARG A 454 -21.90 -12.12 -8.73
CA ARG A 454 -21.30 -13.11 -9.62
C ARG A 454 -21.21 -14.51 -9.00
N THR A 455 -20.75 -14.60 -7.75
CA THR A 455 -20.39 -15.90 -7.14
C THR A 455 -21.45 -16.48 -6.21
N GLY A 456 -22.36 -15.64 -5.70
CA GLY A 456 -23.17 -15.96 -4.52
C GLY A 456 -22.31 -16.17 -3.27
N PHE A 457 -22.92 -16.74 -2.23
CA PHE A 457 -22.27 -17.02 -0.93
C PHE A 457 -21.94 -18.50 -0.74
N ARG A 458 -22.49 -19.40 -1.55
CA ARG A 458 -22.30 -20.86 -1.40
C ARG A 458 -20.82 -21.26 -1.30
N GLY A 459 -19.99 -20.75 -2.21
CA GLY A 459 -18.58 -21.10 -2.26
C GLY A 459 -17.87 -20.77 -0.95
N GLY A 460 -18.00 -19.53 -0.48
CA GLY A 460 -17.45 -19.10 0.80
C GLY A 460 -18.04 -19.84 2.00
N ILE A 461 -19.36 -20.10 2.01
CA ILE A 461 -20.01 -20.84 3.10
C ILE A 461 -19.51 -22.30 3.18
N ASN A 462 -19.18 -22.92 2.05
CA ASN A 462 -18.64 -24.29 2.03
C ASN A 462 -17.30 -24.45 2.78
N TRP A 463 -16.57 -23.36 3.05
CA TRP A 463 -15.38 -23.40 3.91
C TRP A 463 -15.74 -23.86 5.34
N TYR A 464 -16.93 -23.48 5.80
CA TYR A 464 -17.47 -23.88 7.11
C TYR A 464 -18.08 -25.30 7.11
N ARG A 465 -18.27 -25.95 5.96
CA ARG A 465 -18.96 -27.26 5.84
C ARG A 465 -18.01 -28.46 5.78
N ASN A 466 -16.71 -28.24 5.99
CA ASN A 466 -15.68 -29.28 5.95
C ASN A 466 -15.01 -29.52 7.30
N LEU A 467 -15.63 -29.12 8.42
CA LEU A 467 -14.99 -29.12 9.75
C LEU A 467 -14.35 -30.47 10.12
N ASP A 468 -15.08 -31.57 9.99
CA ASP A 468 -14.58 -32.90 10.38
C ASP A 468 -13.54 -33.44 9.37
N ARG A 469 -13.75 -33.24 8.06
CA ARG A 469 -12.75 -33.60 7.02
C ARG A 469 -11.43 -32.85 7.22
N ASN A 470 -11.53 -31.55 7.48
CA ASN A 470 -10.38 -30.70 7.74
C ASN A 470 -9.68 -31.11 9.04
N TRP A 471 -10.44 -31.44 10.08
CA TRP A 471 -9.89 -31.95 11.34
C TRP A 471 -9.12 -33.27 11.14
N GLU A 472 -9.71 -34.27 10.47
CA GLU A 472 -9.04 -35.55 10.20
C GLU A 472 -7.72 -35.36 9.45
N TRP A 473 -7.73 -34.49 8.43
CA TRP A 473 -6.53 -34.15 7.70
C TRP A 473 -5.51 -33.49 8.64
N ASN A 474 -5.93 -32.48 9.42
CA ASN A 474 -5.09 -31.70 10.34
C ASN A 474 -4.50 -32.52 11.49
N CYS A 475 -5.19 -33.54 12.00
CA CYS A 475 -4.65 -34.43 13.03
C CYS A 475 -3.29 -35.03 12.65
N ARG A 476 -3.00 -35.21 11.36
CA ARG A 476 -1.70 -35.72 10.86
C ARG A 476 -0.51 -34.81 11.16
N VAL A 477 -0.75 -33.55 11.50
CA VAL A 477 0.29 -32.56 11.84
C VAL A 477 0.10 -31.94 13.23
N ALA A 478 -0.82 -32.47 14.06
CA ALA A 478 -1.18 -31.89 15.35
C ALA A 478 0.00 -31.70 16.33
N ASN A 479 1.03 -32.55 16.26
CA ASN A 479 2.20 -32.48 17.13
C ASN A 479 3.35 -31.61 16.58
N ARG A 480 3.16 -30.95 15.43
CA ARG A 480 4.17 -30.06 14.84
C ARG A 480 4.10 -28.67 15.45
N LYS A 481 5.20 -27.91 15.28
CA LYS A 481 5.31 -26.50 15.66
C LYS A 481 5.58 -25.65 14.41
N ILE A 482 5.13 -24.40 14.44
CA ILE A 482 5.42 -23.41 13.41
C ILE A 482 6.71 -22.70 13.82
N LEU A 483 7.81 -23.00 13.11
CA LEU A 483 9.16 -22.53 13.46
C LEU A 483 9.59 -21.31 12.64
N GLN A 484 8.82 -20.93 11.62
CA GLN A 484 9.06 -19.74 10.81
C GLN A 484 8.92 -18.47 11.66
N PRO A 485 9.59 -17.37 11.29
CA PRO A 485 9.24 -16.04 11.76
C PRO A 485 7.74 -15.82 11.60
N SER A 486 7.07 -15.52 12.72
CA SER A 486 5.61 -15.49 12.77
C SER A 486 5.11 -14.20 13.39
N LEU A 487 4.02 -13.65 12.86
CA LEU A 487 3.33 -12.49 13.42
C LEU A 487 1.87 -12.83 13.76
N MET A 488 1.43 -12.47 14.95
CA MET A 488 0.02 -12.45 15.32
C MET A 488 -0.42 -11.02 15.57
N VAL A 489 -1.35 -10.54 14.74
CA VAL A 489 -2.03 -9.26 14.94
C VAL A 489 -3.41 -9.53 15.52
N THR A 490 -3.65 -9.12 16.77
CA THR A 490 -4.98 -9.19 17.39
C THR A 490 -5.75 -7.88 17.19
N ALA A 491 -7.07 -7.98 17.03
CA ALA A 491 -7.97 -6.84 17.00
C ALA A 491 -8.70 -6.75 18.36
N LYS A 492 -8.42 -5.69 19.12
CA LYS A 492 -8.86 -5.52 20.51
C LYS A 492 -10.37 -5.68 20.70
N TYR A 493 -11.16 -5.25 19.72
CA TYR A 493 -12.61 -5.20 19.79
C TYR A 493 -13.31 -6.26 18.94
N ASP A 494 -12.57 -7.19 18.33
CA ASP A 494 -13.15 -8.30 17.58
C ASP A 494 -14.04 -9.15 18.50
N LYS A 495 -15.29 -9.35 18.06
CA LYS A 495 -16.35 -10.09 18.78
C LYS A 495 -16.50 -11.54 18.32
N VAL A 496 -15.71 -11.96 17.35
CA VAL A 496 -15.67 -13.33 16.83
C VAL A 496 -14.33 -13.97 17.21
N LEU A 497 -13.24 -13.30 16.86
CA LEU A 497 -11.87 -13.76 17.07
C LEU A 497 -11.21 -12.97 18.21
N TYR A 498 -11.76 -13.13 19.42
CA TYR A 498 -11.31 -12.41 20.60
C TYR A 498 -9.78 -12.56 20.79
N PRO A 499 -9.05 -11.48 21.17
CA PRO A 499 -7.61 -11.55 21.41
C PRO A 499 -7.18 -12.66 22.37
N ALA A 500 -8.03 -13.00 23.34
CA ALA A 500 -7.80 -14.08 24.30
C ALA A 500 -7.59 -15.46 23.67
N LEU A 501 -8.14 -15.72 22.47
CA LEU A 501 -7.94 -16.97 21.74
C LEU A 501 -6.47 -17.17 21.34
N SER A 502 -5.69 -16.10 21.21
CA SER A 502 -4.27 -16.16 20.83
C SER A 502 -3.32 -16.50 22.00
N LYS A 503 -3.81 -16.58 23.25
CA LYS A 503 -2.97 -16.73 24.45
C LYS A 503 -2.11 -17.99 24.42
N LEU A 504 -2.64 -19.08 23.86
CA LEU A 504 -1.98 -20.39 23.85
C LEU A 504 -1.09 -20.65 22.63
N MET A 505 -0.81 -19.64 21.80
CA MET A 505 0.04 -19.84 20.61
C MET A 505 1.53 -20.08 20.95
N THR A 506 2.06 -19.44 22.00
CA THR A 506 3.52 -19.39 22.25
C THR A 506 4.20 -20.77 22.35
N PRO A 507 3.62 -21.80 22.99
CA PRO A 507 4.21 -23.15 23.02
C PRO A 507 4.35 -23.81 21.63
N TRP A 508 3.52 -23.40 20.67
CA TRP A 508 3.40 -23.99 19.34
C TRP A 508 4.03 -23.15 18.23
N VAL A 509 4.20 -21.84 18.49
CA VAL A 509 4.81 -20.88 17.59
C VAL A 509 5.92 -20.14 18.37
N PRO A 510 7.10 -20.76 18.57
CA PRO A 510 8.15 -20.19 19.42
C PRO A 510 8.71 -18.86 18.90
N ASN A 511 8.69 -18.63 17.59
CA ASN A 511 9.22 -17.42 16.95
C ASN A 511 8.11 -16.38 16.67
N LEU A 512 7.20 -16.20 17.63
CA LEU A 512 6.01 -15.37 17.48
C LEU A 512 6.22 -13.93 17.96
N THR A 513 6.08 -12.98 17.03
CA THR A 513 5.86 -11.56 17.32
C THR A 513 4.37 -11.31 17.49
N ARG A 514 4.00 -10.44 18.45
CA ARG A 514 2.60 -10.08 18.72
C ARG A 514 2.40 -8.57 18.60
N LYS A 515 1.29 -8.17 18.00
CA LYS A 515 0.80 -6.78 17.97
C LYS A 515 -0.71 -6.79 18.22
N GLU A 516 -1.20 -5.79 18.93
CA GLU A 516 -2.64 -5.59 19.13
C GLU A 516 -3.03 -4.23 18.55
N LEU A 517 -4.12 -4.21 17.77
CA LEU A 517 -4.66 -3.01 17.14
C LEU A 517 -6.03 -2.68 17.73
N GLU A 518 -6.31 -1.38 17.90
CA GLU A 518 -7.60 -0.87 18.38
C GLU A 518 -8.63 -0.83 17.25
N CYS A 519 -9.08 -2.01 16.82
CA CYS A 519 -10.06 -2.20 15.75
C CYS A 519 -10.92 -3.44 16.00
N GLY A 520 -11.91 -3.66 15.13
CA GLY A 520 -12.82 -4.79 15.14
C GLY A 520 -12.40 -5.84 14.12
N HIS A 521 -13.38 -6.57 13.61
CA HIS A 521 -13.13 -7.75 12.78
C HIS A 521 -12.51 -7.41 11.41
N TRP A 522 -12.91 -6.31 10.78
CA TRP A 522 -12.47 -5.92 9.43
C TRP A 522 -11.18 -5.11 9.47
N THR A 523 -10.13 -5.64 10.09
CA THR A 523 -8.89 -4.93 10.44
C THR A 523 -8.23 -4.23 9.27
N GLN A 524 -8.13 -4.90 8.12
CA GLN A 524 -7.58 -4.33 6.88
C GLN A 524 -8.37 -3.11 6.35
N LEU A 525 -9.67 -3.00 6.66
CA LEU A 525 -10.53 -1.90 6.26
C LEU A 525 -10.64 -0.82 7.34
N GLU A 526 -10.69 -1.22 8.61
CA GLU A 526 -10.95 -0.33 9.73
C GLU A 526 -9.70 0.43 10.21
N CYS A 527 -8.53 -0.21 10.22
CA CYS A 527 -7.27 0.43 10.62
C CYS A 527 -6.11 0.16 9.63
N PRO A 528 -6.31 0.46 8.33
CA PRO A 528 -5.34 0.12 7.29
C PRO A 528 -3.96 0.73 7.53
N ASN A 529 -3.88 1.96 8.04
CA ASN A 529 -2.59 2.63 8.32
C ASN A 529 -1.80 1.89 9.41
N GLU A 530 -2.46 1.58 10.52
CA GLU A 530 -1.85 0.87 11.64
C GLU A 530 -1.44 -0.55 11.26
N LEU A 531 -2.27 -1.27 10.49
CA LEU A 531 -1.92 -2.59 9.97
C LEU A 531 -0.75 -2.52 8.98
N ASN A 532 -0.76 -1.55 8.06
CA ASN A 532 0.32 -1.31 7.10
C ASN A 532 1.66 -1.11 7.80
N GLN A 533 1.69 -0.26 8.83
CA GLN A 533 2.89 -0.03 9.63
C GLN A 533 3.37 -1.32 10.30
N VAL A 534 2.47 -2.06 10.97
CA VAL A 534 2.82 -3.32 11.65
C VAL A 534 3.40 -4.35 10.68
N LEU A 535 2.77 -4.54 9.53
CA LEU A 535 3.24 -5.49 8.51
C LEU A 535 4.56 -5.03 7.90
N GLY A 536 4.69 -3.72 7.60
CA GLY A 536 5.90 -3.14 7.02
C GLY A 536 7.12 -3.28 7.92
N ASP A 537 6.98 -2.94 9.20
CA ASP A 537 8.04 -3.07 10.20
C ASP A 537 8.46 -4.54 10.35
N TRP A 538 7.48 -5.45 10.50
CA TRP A 538 7.75 -6.88 10.65
C TRP A 538 8.43 -7.49 9.41
N LEU A 539 7.99 -7.13 8.21
CA LEU A 539 8.60 -7.62 6.96
C LEU A 539 10.06 -7.16 6.85
N GLN A 540 10.35 -5.90 7.21
CA GLN A 540 11.73 -5.40 7.22
C GLN A 540 12.61 -6.24 8.14
N ASP A 541 12.14 -6.58 9.34
CA ASP A 541 12.89 -7.43 10.27
C ASP A 541 13.12 -8.84 9.70
N VAL A 542 12.06 -9.48 9.20
CA VAL A 542 12.12 -10.83 8.60
C VAL A 542 13.11 -10.90 7.43
N HIS A 543 13.17 -9.85 6.60
CA HIS A 543 13.99 -9.85 5.41
C HIS A 543 15.41 -9.29 5.63
N ARG A 544 15.65 -8.44 6.63
CA ARG A 544 17.00 -8.03 7.06
C ARG A 544 17.77 -9.15 7.74
N SER A 545 17.13 -9.95 8.59
CA SER A 545 17.80 -11.05 9.30
C SER A 545 18.31 -12.15 8.35
N ALA A 546 17.75 -12.27 7.15
CA ALA A 546 18.18 -13.26 6.17
C ALA A 546 19.43 -12.86 5.37
N THR A 547 19.78 -11.57 5.32
CA THR A 547 21.04 -11.12 4.71
C THR A 547 22.27 -11.36 5.61
N MET A 548 22.07 -11.80 6.86
CA MET A 548 23.15 -12.13 7.80
C MET A 548 23.18 -13.62 8.17
N THR A 549 23.35 -14.53 7.20
CA THR A 549 24.21 -15.75 7.27
C THR A 549 23.88 -16.71 6.12
N PRO A 550 24.84 -17.10 5.26
CA PRO A 550 24.89 -18.48 4.81
C PRO A 550 25.43 -19.30 5.98
N ARG A 551 24.56 -20.05 6.67
CA ARG A 551 25.04 -21.18 7.47
C ARG A 551 25.29 -22.32 6.48
N LEU A 552 26.53 -22.38 5.99
CA LEU A 552 27.11 -23.62 5.49
C LEU A 552 27.42 -24.54 6.67
#